data_AF-A0A966W836-F1
#
_entry.id   AF-A0A966W836-F1
#
_cell.length_a   1.000
_cell.length_b   1.000
_cell.length_c   1.000
_cell.angle_alpha   90.00
_cell.angle_beta   90.00
_cell.angle_gamma   90.00
#
_symmetry.space_group_name_H-M   'P 1'
#
loop_
_entity.id
_entity.type
_entity.pdbx_description
1 polymer ?
#
loop_
_entity_poly.entity_id
_entity_poly.type
_entity_poly.pdbx_seq_one_letter_code
_entity_poly.pdbx_strand_id
1 'polypeptide(L)' 'MSCRTRSRAPGALANFTNHRQVRSTRVSISLPPELHERLLRLSEQQQRSLSNLCAVLLSAAMDQQAPLN' A
#
# COMPACT_ATOMS: atom_id res chain seq x y z
N MET A 1 -32.48 -30.50 -39.06
CA MET A 1 -31.03 -30.40 -38.86
C MET A 1 -30.75 -30.27 -37.37
N SER A 2 -30.20 -31.32 -36.75
CA SER A 2 -29.85 -31.37 -35.33
C SER A 2 -28.46 -30.79 -35.11
N CYS A 3 -28.33 -29.78 -34.26
CA CYS A 3 -27.06 -29.34 -33.68
C CYS A 3 -27.10 -29.55 -32.16
N ARG A 4 -26.59 -30.71 -31.73
CA ARG A 4 -26.11 -30.93 -30.36
C ARG A 4 -24.86 -30.07 -30.15
N THR A 5 -24.78 -29.39 -29.00
CA THR A 5 -23.62 -29.30 -28.08
C THR A 5 -23.58 -27.93 -27.40
N ARG A 6 -23.61 -27.92 -26.07
CA ARG A 6 -22.50 -27.34 -25.29
C ARG A 6 -22.54 -27.83 -23.85
N SER A 7 -21.43 -28.49 -23.52
CA SER A 7 -21.01 -28.96 -22.21
C SER A 7 -21.24 -27.91 -21.14
N ARG A 8 -21.87 -28.33 -20.05
CA ARG A 8 -22.07 -27.53 -18.84
C ARG A 8 -20.92 -27.82 -17.89
N ALA A 9 -19.93 -26.93 -17.87
CA ALA A 9 -19.01 -26.73 -16.77
C ALA A 9 -18.70 -25.22 -16.75
N PRO A 10 -18.73 -24.56 -15.58
CA PRO A 10 -17.64 -24.75 -14.64
C PRO A 10 -18.08 -24.86 -13.18
N GLY A 11 -17.39 -25.74 -12.44
CA GLY A 11 -17.31 -25.62 -10.99
C GLY A 11 -16.66 -24.29 -10.66
N ALA A 12 -17.48 -23.34 -10.20
CA ALA A 12 -17.00 -22.12 -9.59
C ALA A 12 -16.46 -22.47 -8.19
N LEU A 13 -15.21 -22.92 -8.13
CA LEU A 13 -14.40 -22.81 -6.93
C LEU A 13 -14.19 -21.31 -6.68
N ALA A 14 -15.11 -20.71 -5.94
CA ALA A 14 -14.94 -19.41 -5.35
C ALA A 14 -13.81 -19.51 -4.32
N ASN A 15 -12.58 -19.25 -4.78
CA ASN A 15 -11.45 -19.03 -3.90
C ASN A 15 -11.78 -17.79 -3.06
N PHE A 16 -12.06 -18.01 -1.78
CA PHE A 16 -12.13 -16.96 -0.78
C PHE A 16 -10.72 -16.37 -0.61
N THR A 17 -10.36 -15.41 -1.45
CA THR A 17 -9.22 -14.55 -1.15
C THR A 17 -9.62 -13.68 0.02
N ASN A 18 -9.14 -14.06 1.21
CA ASN A 18 -9.25 -13.30 2.44
C ASN A 18 -8.42 -12.00 2.28
N HIS A 19 -9.00 -11.02 1.58
CA HIS A 19 -8.46 -9.67 1.53
C HIS A 19 -8.66 -9.06 2.90
N ARG A 20 -7.68 -9.28 3.78
CA ARG A 20 -7.55 -8.58 5.05
C ARG A 20 -7.50 -7.09 4.73
N GLN A 21 -8.67 -6.46 4.77
CA GLN A 21 -8.88 -5.06 4.42
C GLN A 21 -8.17 -4.23 5.49
N VAL A 22 -6.90 -3.91 5.25
CA VAL A 22 -6.14 -2.99 6.09
C VAL A 22 -6.86 -1.66 6.02
N ARG A 23 -7.55 -1.28 7.10
CA ARG A 23 -8.21 0.02 7.21
C ARG A 23 -7.13 1.09 7.11
N SER A 24 -7.06 1.74 5.96
CA SER A 24 -6.15 2.86 5.73
C SER A 24 -6.64 4.06 6.54
N THR A 25 -6.03 4.27 7.71
CA THR A 25 -6.28 5.47 8.51
C THR A 25 -5.58 6.64 7.84
N ARG A 26 -6.34 7.64 7.39
CA ARG A 26 -5.76 8.90 6.91
C ARG A 26 -5.31 9.72 8.11
N VAL A 27 -4.09 10.25 8.02
CA VAL A 27 -3.50 11.11 9.04
C VAL A 27 -2.96 12.36 8.35
N SER A 28 -3.17 13.51 8.98
CA SER A 28 -2.62 14.79 8.55
C SER A 28 -1.52 15.18 9.53
N ILE A 29 -0.35 15.51 9.00
CA ILE A 29 0.80 15.97 9.77
C ILE A 29 1.22 17.35 9.28
N SER A 30 1.55 18.24 10.20
CA SER A 30 2.10 19.55 9.90
C SER A 30 3.61 19.50 10.02
N LEU A 31 4.30 19.98 8.99
CA LEU A 31 5.75 20.03 8.94
C LEU A 31 6.22 21.48 8.78
N PRO A 32 7.38 21.85 9.36
CA PRO A 32 8.07 23.07 8.99
C PRO A 32 8.29 23.15 7.47
N PRO A 33 8.17 24.34 6.86
CA PRO A 33 8.22 24.49 5.40
C PRO A 33 9.53 23.98 4.80
N GLU A 34 10.66 24.25 5.45
CA GLU A 34 11.99 23.80 5.01
C GLU A 34 12.10 22.27 4.95
N LEU A 35 11.51 21.56 5.92
CA LEU A 35 11.51 20.10 5.93
C LEU A 35 10.56 19.54 4.87
N HIS A 36 9.41 20.18 4.66
CA HIS A 36 8.47 19.78 3.61
C HIS A 36 9.12 19.84 2.22
N GLU A 37 9.81 20.94 1.89
CA GLU A 37 10.49 21.07 0.59
C GLU A 37 11.59 20.02 0.40
N ARG A 38 12.37 19.74 1.44
CA ARG A 38 13.42 18.72 1.38
C ARG A 38 12.83 17.32 1.14
N LEU A 39 11.76 16.97 1.85
CA LEU A 39 11.07 15.69 1.66
C LEU A 39 10.43 15.60 0.27
N LEU A 40 9.89 16.71 -0.25
CA LEU A 40 9.32 16.76 -1.60
C LEU A 40 10.40 16.46 -2.65
N ARG A 41 11.53 17.16 -2.61
CA ARG A 41 12.65 16.91 -3.53
C ARG A 41 13.17 15.47 -3.43
N LEU A 42 13.28 14.94 -2.21
CA LEU A 42 13.72 13.56 -1.99
C LEU A 42 12.71 12.55 -2.55
N SER A 43 11.41 12.83 -2.47
CA SER A 43 10.37 11.99 -3.06
C SER A 43 10.44 11.93 -4.58
N GLU A 44 10.72 13.07 -5.23
CA GLU A 44 10.93 13.17 -6.67
C GLU A 44 12.17 12.40 -7.11
N GLN A 45 13.30 12.55 -6.40
CA GLN A 45 14.54 11.83 -6.67
C GLN A 45 14.37 10.31 -6.60
N GLN A 46 13.53 9.81 -5.68
CA GLN A 46 13.26 8.39 -5.52
C GLN A 46 12.09 7.87 -6.37
N GLN A 47 11.45 8.73 -7.19
CA GLN A 47 10.25 8.41 -7.96
C GLN A 47 9.12 7.81 -7.09
N ARG A 48 8.92 8.37 -5.89
CA ARG A 48 7.89 7.93 -4.93
C ARG A 48 6.96 9.09 -4.60
N SER A 49 5.71 8.78 -4.24
CA SER A 49 4.83 9.79 -3.67
C SER A 49 5.34 10.23 -2.30
N LEU A 50 5.15 11.51 -1.97
CA LEU A 50 5.55 12.08 -0.68
C LEU A 50 4.97 11.27 0.50
N SER A 51 3.71 10.88 0.43
CA SER A 51 3.04 10.10 1.48
C SER A 51 3.69 8.72 1.69
N ASN A 52 4.09 8.05 0.60
CA ASN A 52 4.74 6.75 0.68
C ASN A 52 6.16 6.88 1.26
N LEU A 53 6.92 7.89 0.81
CA LEU A 53 8.23 8.19 1.38
C LEU A 53 8.14 8.46 2.89
N CYS A 54 7.21 9.30 3.33
CA CYS A 54 7.00 9.58 4.75
C CYS A 54 6.67 8.32 5.54
N ALA A 55 5.81 7.43 5.01
CA ALA A 55 5.49 6.17 5.67
C ALA A 55 6.73 5.26 5.84
N VAL A 56 7.59 5.18 4.82
CA VAL A 56 8.84 4.40 4.88
C VAL A 56 9.80 4.99 5.91
N LEU A 57 9.99 6.31 5.91
CA LEU A 57 10.89 6.97 6.86
C LEU A 57 10.39 6.83 8.30
N LEU A 58 9.08 6.96 8.53
CA LEU A 58 8.48 6.76 9.85
C LEU A 58 8.63 5.31 10.33
N SER A 59 8.39 4.32 9.45
CA SER A 59 8.61 2.92 9.78
C SER A 59 10.05 2.65 10.17
N ALA A 60 11.00 3.14 9.36
CA ALA A 60 12.42 2.98 9.64
C ALA A 60 12.82 3.65 10.96
N ALA A 61 12.34 4.86 11.23
CA ALA A 61 12.61 5.54 12.50
C ALA A 61 12.04 4.76 13.70
N MET A 62 10.84 4.19 13.58
CA MET A 62 10.25 3.35 14.63
C MET A 62 11.04 2.07 14.87
N ASP A 63 11.54 1.42 13.80
CA ASP A 63 12.38 0.22 13.91
C ASP A 63 13.74 0.52 14.57
N GLN A 64 14.33 1.70 14.30
CA GLN A 64 15.56 2.14 14.96
C GLN A 64 15.35 2.52 16.43
N GLN A 65 14.10 2.78 16.83
CA GLN A 65 13.73 3.18 18.19
C GLN A 65 13.36 1.98 19.08
N ALA A 66 13.59 0.74 18.63
CA ALA A 66 13.54 -0.44 19.48
C ALA A 66 14.62 -0.35 20.57
N PRO A 67 14.27 -0.11 21.84
CA PRO A 67 15.23 -0.14 22.93
C PRO A 67 15.58 -1.60 23.21
N LEU A 68 16.87 -1.82 23.46
CA LEU A 68 17.40 -2.90 24.26
C LEU A 68 16.45 -3.26 25.41
N ASN A 69 15.88 -4.45 25.36
CA ASN A 69 15.49 -5.23 26.54
C ASN A 69 16.00 -6.65 26.32
#